data_AF-A0A345XW54-F1
#
_entry.id   AF-A0A345XW54-F1
#
_cell.length_a   1.000
_cell.length_b   1.000
_cell.length_c   1.000
_cell.angle_alpha   90.00
_cell.angle_beta   90.00
_cell.angle_gamma   90.00
#
_symmetry.space_group_name_H-M   'P 1'
#
loop_
_entity.id
_entity.type
_entity.pdbx_description
1 polymer ?
#
loop_
_entity_poly.entity_id
_entity_poly.type
_entity_poly.pdbx_seq_one_letter_code
_entity_poly.pdbx_strand_id
1 'polypeptide(L)'
;MLELRDDDRTLRLDLSEPLHARILHSHLQRHAEADLTEAPSERDLGWIGHAHEMVVSLISARPPLPHPDVETAPVLTNRMLPNPGDSRQHWVQAKVFTHPNVMDQILTRRLPSLLAELGSPDCWFVRYRTPHEEDHLRLRIAALDPHRHAQVVHAIARWGGTDAR
;
A
#
# COMPACT_ATOMS: atom_id res chain seq x y z
N MET A 1 35.70 10.55 26.36
CA MET A 1 34.37 11.16 26.28
C MET A 1 33.53 10.29 25.36
N LEU A 2 32.28 10.01 25.72
CA LEU A 2 31.36 9.19 24.93
C LEU A 2 30.15 10.04 24.52
N GLU A 3 29.45 9.62 23.47
CA GLU A 3 28.14 10.15 23.09
C GLU A 3 27.10 9.04 23.24
N LEU A 4 26.09 9.28 24.08
CA LEU A 4 24.89 8.46 24.17
C LEU A 4 23.91 8.91 23.10
N ARG A 5 23.50 7.99 22.23
CA ARG A 5 22.48 8.23 21.22
C ARG A 5 21.11 7.78 21.74
N ASP A 6 20.12 8.66 21.64
CA ASP A 6 18.72 8.41 22.00
C ASP A 6 17.84 8.98 20.87
N ASP A 7 17.42 8.09 19.97
CA ASP A 7 16.68 8.42 18.74
C ASP A 7 17.38 9.47 17.86
N ASP A 8 16.88 10.71 17.84
CA ASP A 8 17.40 11.86 17.08
C ASP A 8 18.37 12.73 17.87
N ARG A 9 18.66 12.36 19.14
CA ARG A 9 19.52 13.13 20.04
C ARG A 9 20.81 12.40 20.36
N THR A 10 21.85 13.19 20.58
CA THR A 10 23.13 12.73 21.13
C THR A 10 23.48 13.55 22.38
N LEU A 11 23.98 12.87 23.40
CA LEU A 11 24.39 13.48 24.67
C LEU A 11 25.84 13.10 24.98
N ARG A 12 26.70 14.10 25.16
CA ARG A 12 28.09 13.87 25.58
C ARG A 12 28.16 13.49 27.05
N LEU A 13 28.86 12.40 27.33
CA LEU A 13 29.06 11.84 28.66
C LEU A 13 30.55 11.65 28.94
N ASP A 14 30.98 12.18 30.07
CA ASP A 14 32.24 11.82 30.70
C ASP A 14 31.95 10.85 31.84
N LEU A 15 32.23 9.56 31.68
CA LEU A 15 31.96 8.57 32.73
C LEU A 15 32.86 8.72 33.96
N SER A 16 33.90 9.56 33.92
CA SER A 16 34.66 9.95 35.11
C SER A 16 33.89 10.96 35.99
N GLU A 17 32.90 11.66 35.42
CA GLU A 17 32.00 12.57 36.14
C GLU A 17 30.78 11.78 36.71
N PRO A 18 30.63 11.68 38.04
CA PRO A 18 29.55 10.90 38.65
C PRO A 18 28.14 11.29 38.18
N LEU A 19 27.90 12.56 37.86
CA LEU A 19 26.61 13.00 37.33
C LEU A 19 26.30 12.36 35.97
N HIS A 20 27.27 12.29 35.07
CA HIS A 20 27.09 11.68 33.74
C HIS A 20 26.89 10.17 33.83
N ALA A 21 27.61 9.49 34.73
CA ALA A 21 27.38 8.06 35.00
C ALA A 21 25.95 7.78 35.48
N ARG A 22 25.38 8.66 36.33
CA ARG A 22 23.97 8.57 36.77
C ARG A 22 22.96 8.79 35.65
N ILE A 23 23.29 9.62 34.66
CA ILE A 23 22.45 9.81 33.46
C ILE A 23 22.39 8.52 32.65
N LEU A 24 23.54 7.91 32.36
CA LEU A 24 23.61 6.62 31.66
C LEU A 24 22.85 5.53 32.42
N HIS A 25 23.02 5.48 33.74
CA HIS A 25 22.28 4.53 34.58
C HIS A 25 20.75 4.74 34.47
N SER A 26 20.28 5.98 34.58
CA SER A 26 18.85 6.33 34.45
C SER A 26 18.29 6.04 33.06
N HIS A 27 19.12 6.09 32.02
CA HIS A 27 18.76 5.68 30.66
C HIS A 27 18.52 4.16 30.60
N LEU A 28 19.47 3.36 31.09
CA LEU A 28 19.38 1.89 31.10
C LEU A 28 18.24 1.34 32.00
N GLN A 29 17.73 2.13 32.95
CA GLN A 29 16.52 1.75 33.70
C GLN A 29 15.23 1.90 32.88
N ARG A 30 15.24 2.76 31.85
CA ARG A 30 14.06 3.06 31.01
C ARG A 30 14.10 2.35 29.67
N HIS A 31 15.29 2.04 29.17
CA HIS A 31 15.53 1.45 27.85
C HIS A 31 16.31 0.14 28.03
N ALA A 32 16.04 -0.86 27.18
CA ALA A 32 16.69 -2.17 27.26
C ALA A 32 18.20 -2.11 26.97
N GLU A 33 18.64 -1.08 26.22
CA GLU A 33 20.02 -0.90 25.79
C GLU A 33 20.41 0.58 25.70
N ALA A 34 21.70 0.84 25.52
CA ALA A 34 22.27 2.17 25.34
C ALA A 34 23.31 2.15 24.21
N ASP A 35 23.06 2.95 23.17
CA ASP A 35 23.98 3.12 22.05
C ASP A 35 25.01 4.19 22.41
N LEU A 36 26.27 3.76 22.59
CA LEU A 36 27.39 4.63 22.94
C LEU A 36 28.42 4.63 21.81
N THR A 37 28.78 5.82 21.34
CA THR A 37 29.88 6.04 20.40
C THR A 37 30.99 6.88 21.03
N GLU A 38 32.23 6.74 20.56
CA GLU A 38 33.31 7.63 20.99
C GLU A 38 33.01 9.06 20.53
N ALA A 39 33.08 10.02 21.46
CA ALA A 39 32.86 11.42 21.13
C ALA A 39 34.14 12.03 20.52
N PRO A 40 34.05 12.82 19.44
CA PRO A 40 35.23 13.48 18.89
C PRO A 40 35.88 14.41 19.92
N SER A 41 37.20 14.31 20.02
CA SER A 41 38.02 15.14 20.90
C SER A 41 38.15 16.55 20.33
N GLU A 42 38.59 17.52 21.14
CA GLU A 42 38.82 18.89 20.67
C GLU A 42 39.80 18.98 19.49
N ARG A 43 40.75 18.03 19.39
CA ARG A 43 41.69 17.94 18.27
C ARG A 43 41.03 17.48 16.98
N ASP A 44 39.91 16.77 17.09
CA ASP A 44 39.16 16.24 15.95
C ASP A 44 38.16 17.28 15.39
N LEU A 45 37.90 18.38 16.11
CA LEU A 45 36.96 19.45 15.69
C LEU A 45 37.52 20.38 14.59
N GLY A 46 38.76 20.13 14.15
CA GLY A 46 39.39 20.83 13.04
C GLY A 46 39.47 22.35 13.23
N TRP A 47 39.43 23.09 12.12
CA TRP A 47 39.61 24.55 12.11
C TRP A 47 38.46 25.33 12.75
N ILE A 48 37.28 24.72 12.86
CA ILE A 48 36.09 25.37 13.43
C ILE A 48 36.17 25.38 14.97
N GLY A 49 36.86 24.41 15.58
CA GLY A 49 37.11 24.38 17.03
C GLY A 49 35.88 24.13 17.91
N HIS A 50 34.72 23.86 17.30
CA HIS A 50 33.48 23.48 17.97
C HIS A 50 32.71 22.45 17.14
N ALA A 51 31.81 21.71 17.79
CA ALA A 51 30.93 20.76 17.11
C ALA A 51 30.02 21.49 16.10
N HIS A 52 29.99 21.00 14.87
CA HIS A 52 29.23 21.57 13.77
C HIS A 52 28.73 20.47 12.84
N GLU A 53 27.58 20.70 12.20
CA GLU A 53 27.01 19.79 11.21
C GLU A 53 26.97 20.50 9.85
N MET A 54 27.34 19.80 8.78
CA MET A 54 27.28 20.32 7.41
C MET A 54 26.28 19.51 6.60
N VAL A 55 25.21 20.16 6.14
CA VAL A 55 24.25 19.55 5.22
C VAL A 55 24.61 19.96 3.79
N VAL A 56 25.03 18.98 2.98
CA VAL A 56 25.38 19.19 1.58
C VAL A 56 24.38 18.46 0.69
N SER A 57 23.52 19.21 0.03
CA SER A 57 22.61 18.65 -0.97
C SER A 57 23.37 18.32 -2.25
N LEU A 58 23.38 17.05 -2.62
CA LEU A 58 23.99 16.58 -3.86
C LEU A 58 22.91 16.42 -4.93
N ILE A 59 23.24 16.84 -6.16
CA ILE A 59 22.42 16.58 -7.35
C ILE A 59 23.20 15.68 -8.32
N SER A 60 22.48 14.91 -9.13
CA SER A 60 23.11 14.11 -10.19
C SER A 60 23.80 15.05 -11.20
N ALA A 61 25.08 14.80 -11.47
CA ALA A 61 25.80 15.46 -12.57
C ALA A 61 25.47 14.88 -13.96
N ARG A 62 24.69 13.78 -14.01
CA ARG A 62 24.27 13.15 -15.26
C ARG A 62 23.03 13.86 -15.82
N PRO A 63 22.89 13.94 -17.16
CA PRO A 63 21.65 14.42 -17.76
C PRO A 63 20.46 13.57 -17.27
N PRO A 64 19.28 14.18 -17.10
CA PRO A 64 18.06 13.44 -16.75
C PRO A 64 17.80 12.32 -17.75
N LEU A 65 17.34 11.17 -17.26
CA LEU A 65 16.82 10.14 -18.16
C LEU A 65 15.56 10.67 -18.85
N PRO A 66 15.28 10.24 -20.10
CA PRO A 66 14.01 10.55 -20.75
C PRO A 66 12.86 10.12 -19.84
N HIS A 67 12.03 11.08 -19.44
CA HIS A 67 10.79 10.79 -18.72
C HIS A 67 9.65 10.70 -19.74
N PRO A 68 8.67 9.80 -19.54
CA PRO A 68 7.47 9.79 -20.36
C PRO A 68 6.76 11.14 -20.21
N ASP A 69 6.37 11.77 -21.31
CA ASP A 69 5.55 12.97 -21.26
C ASP A 69 4.19 12.62 -20.66
N VAL A 70 3.99 13.00 -19.40
CA VAL A 70 2.74 12.80 -18.67
C VAL A 70 1.78 13.98 -18.85
N GLU A 71 2.18 15.09 -19.49
CA GLU A 71 1.29 16.24 -19.72
C GLU A 71 0.14 15.86 -20.66
N THR A 72 0.42 14.98 -21.62
CA THR A 72 -0.57 14.47 -22.58
C THR A 72 -1.23 13.16 -22.15
N ALA A 73 -0.82 12.59 -21.01
CA ALA A 73 -1.38 11.33 -20.53
C ALA A 73 -2.86 11.53 -20.13
N PRO A 74 -3.78 10.64 -20.55
CA PRO A 74 -5.17 10.75 -20.16
C PRO A 74 -5.30 10.57 -18.64
N VAL A 75 -5.85 11.58 -17.97
CA VAL A 75 -6.14 11.50 -16.53
C VAL A 75 -7.44 10.71 -16.35
N LEU A 76 -7.32 9.46 -15.93
CA LEU A 76 -8.46 8.63 -15.55
C LEU A 76 -8.85 8.91 -14.10
N THR A 77 -10.06 9.42 -13.88
CA THR A 77 -10.62 9.57 -12.53
C THR A 77 -11.79 8.61 -12.33
N ASN A 78 -12.07 8.24 -11.07
CA ASN A 78 -13.23 7.40 -10.75
C ASN A 78 -14.57 8.02 -11.18
N ARG A 79 -14.61 9.34 -11.45
CA ARG A 79 -15.80 10.06 -11.94
C ARG A 79 -16.06 9.84 -13.43
N MET A 80 -15.09 9.31 -14.18
CA MET A 80 -15.22 9.06 -15.61
C MET A 80 -15.85 7.70 -15.92
N LEU A 81 -16.02 6.84 -14.91
CA LEU A 81 -16.68 5.56 -15.05
C LEU A 81 -18.21 5.78 -15.07
N PRO A 82 -18.95 5.19 -16.03
CA PRO A 82 -20.40 5.26 -16.04
C PRO A 82 -20.99 4.67 -14.74
N ASN A 83 -22.03 5.32 -14.22
CA ASN A 83 -22.74 4.79 -13.06
C ASN A 83 -23.41 3.43 -13.39
N PRO A 84 -23.64 2.56 -12.39
CA PRO A 84 -24.47 1.38 -12.59
C PRO A 84 -25.83 1.77 -13.17
N GLY A 85 -26.24 1.14 -14.28
CA GLY A 85 -27.49 1.42 -14.96
C GLY A 85 -27.49 2.61 -15.94
N ASP A 86 -26.37 3.32 -16.13
CA ASP A 86 -26.21 4.27 -17.24
C ASP A 86 -26.29 3.50 -18.57
N SER A 87 -26.93 4.07 -19.60
CA SER A 87 -27.00 3.46 -20.93
C SER A 87 -25.63 3.26 -21.58
N ARG A 88 -24.61 4.00 -21.12
CA ARG A 88 -23.21 3.85 -21.52
C ARG A 88 -22.44 2.82 -20.71
N GLN A 89 -23.07 2.20 -19.70
CA GLN A 89 -22.44 1.17 -18.88
C GLN A 89 -22.56 -0.19 -19.56
N HIS A 90 -21.50 -0.62 -20.24
CA HIS A 90 -21.44 -1.90 -20.94
C HIS A 90 -21.02 -3.09 -20.06
N TRP A 91 -20.86 -2.88 -18.74
CA TRP A 91 -20.42 -3.91 -17.80
C TRP A 91 -21.32 -3.97 -16.57
N VAL A 92 -21.78 -5.18 -16.23
CA VAL A 92 -22.38 -5.46 -14.93
C VAL A 92 -21.27 -5.86 -13.96
N GLN A 93 -21.14 -5.14 -12.85
CA GLN A 93 -20.18 -5.46 -11.79
C GLN A 93 -20.88 -6.14 -10.61
N ALA A 94 -20.30 -7.23 -10.12
CA ALA A 94 -20.69 -7.89 -8.88
C ALA A 94 -19.50 -8.03 -7.93
N LYS A 95 -19.73 -7.78 -6.64
CA LYS A 95 -18.80 -8.17 -5.57
C LYS A 95 -19.32 -9.48 -4.96
N VAL A 96 -18.50 -10.52 -4.98
CA VAL A 96 -18.80 -11.83 -4.41
C VAL A 96 -17.89 -12.02 -3.21
N PHE A 97 -18.40 -11.71 -2.02
CA PHE A 97 -17.67 -11.86 -0.75
C PHE A 97 -17.48 -13.34 -0.43
N THR A 98 -16.23 -13.72 -0.19
CA THR A 98 -15.87 -15.12 0.02
C THR A 98 -14.47 -15.23 0.60
N HIS A 99 -14.20 -16.32 1.33
CA HIS A 99 -12.87 -16.59 1.83
C HIS A 99 -11.87 -16.82 0.67
N PRO A 100 -10.61 -16.33 0.74
CA PRO A 100 -9.63 -16.45 -0.34
C PRO A 100 -9.46 -17.87 -0.89
N ASN A 101 -9.50 -18.87 -0.01
CA ASN A 101 -9.35 -20.29 -0.39
C ASN A 101 -10.51 -20.83 -1.24
N VAL A 102 -11.66 -20.15 -1.26
CA VAL A 102 -12.86 -20.55 -2.03
C VAL A 102 -12.90 -19.84 -3.40
N MET A 103 -12.13 -18.77 -3.58
CA MET A 103 -12.13 -17.98 -4.83
C MET A 103 -11.83 -18.84 -6.06
N ASP A 104 -10.83 -19.74 -5.97
CA ASP A 104 -10.46 -20.60 -7.09
C ASP A 104 -11.56 -21.61 -7.44
N GLN A 105 -12.25 -22.13 -6.44
CA GLN A 105 -13.40 -23.01 -6.66
C GLN A 105 -14.55 -22.27 -7.34
N ILE A 106 -14.84 -21.04 -6.93
CA ILE A 106 -15.86 -20.21 -7.57
C ILE A 106 -15.48 -19.95 -9.03
N LEU A 107 -14.24 -19.50 -9.29
CA LEU A 107 -13.75 -19.16 -10.63
C LEU A 107 -13.71 -20.37 -11.57
N THR A 108 -13.35 -21.56 -11.08
CA THR A 108 -13.16 -22.75 -11.92
C THR A 108 -14.40 -23.63 -12.05
N ARG A 109 -15.28 -23.66 -11.03
CA ARG A 109 -16.43 -24.59 -11.00
C ARG A 109 -17.78 -23.92 -11.13
N ARG A 110 -17.93 -22.68 -10.68
CA ARG A 110 -19.22 -21.99 -10.59
C ARG A 110 -19.38 -20.86 -11.59
N LEU A 111 -18.33 -20.08 -11.85
CA LEU A 111 -18.38 -19.00 -12.83
C LEU A 111 -18.61 -19.51 -14.26
N PRO A 112 -18.00 -20.62 -14.73
CA PRO A 112 -18.20 -21.08 -16.10
C PRO A 112 -19.65 -21.43 -16.44
N SER A 113 -20.42 -21.98 -15.49
CA SER A 113 -21.84 -22.28 -15.72
C SER A 113 -22.70 -21.02 -15.81
N LEU A 114 -22.42 -20.00 -15.00
CA LEU A 114 -23.05 -18.69 -15.12
C LEU A 114 -22.76 -18.05 -16.48
N LEU A 115 -21.49 -18.07 -16.92
CA LEU A 115 -21.11 -17.51 -18.22
C LEU A 115 -21.75 -18.29 -19.37
N ALA A 116 -21.81 -19.62 -19.28
CA ALA A 116 -22.47 -20.45 -20.28
C ALA A 116 -23.98 -20.16 -20.38
N GLU A 117 -24.68 -19.99 -19.26
CA GLU A 117 -26.10 -19.59 -19.22
C GLU A 117 -26.32 -18.24 -19.93
N LEU A 118 -25.36 -17.34 -19.77
CA LEU A 118 -25.34 -16.04 -20.43
C LEU A 118 -24.80 -16.10 -21.86
N GLY A 119 -24.54 -17.27 -22.46
CA GLY A 119 -24.02 -17.33 -23.84
C GLY A 119 -22.58 -16.85 -23.99
N SER A 120 -21.75 -17.09 -22.96
CA SER A 120 -20.30 -16.81 -22.92
C SER A 120 -19.90 -15.36 -23.22
N PRO A 121 -20.44 -14.38 -22.49
CA PRO A 121 -20.01 -12.98 -22.63
C PRO A 121 -18.57 -12.81 -22.15
N ASP A 122 -17.91 -11.73 -22.61
CA ASP A 122 -16.64 -11.32 -22.04
C ASP A 122 -16.79 -11.10 -20.53
N CYS A 123 -15.86 -11.67 -19.79
CA CYS A 123 -15.85 -11.59 -18.35
C CYS A 123 -14.42 -11.39 -17.86
N TRP A 124 -14.28 -10.49 -16.90
CA TRP A 124 -13.04 -10.32 -16.17
C TRP A 124 -13.30 -10.30 -14.67
N PHE A 125 -12.27 -10.67 -13.93
CA PHE A 125 -12.34 -10.73 -12.48
C PHE A 125 -11.05 -10.19 -11.84
N VAL A 126 -11.19 -9.68 -10.63
CA VAL A 126 -10.08 -9.29 -9.77
C VAL A 126 -10.30 -9.86 -8.38
N ARG A 127 -9.25 -10.42 -7.77
CA ARG A 127 -9.25 -10.86 -6.37
C ARG A 127 -8.90 -9.67 -5.48
N TYR A 128 -9.84 -9.24 -4.66
CA TYR A 128 -9.60 -8.20 -3.66
C TYR A 128 -9.23 -8.85 -2.33
N ARG A 129 -8.00 -8.56 -1.88
CA ARG A 129 -7.45 -8.92 -0.56
C ARG A 129 -6.81 -7.67 0.02
N THR A 130 -7.60 -6.83 0.68
CA THR A 130 -7.14 -5.54 1.20
C THR A 130 -7.50 -5.44 2.68
N PRO A 131 -6.76 -4.66 3.49
CA PRO A 131 -7.08 -4.48 4.91
C PRO A 131 -8.32 -3.59 5.14
N HIS A 132 -8.99 -3.12 4.10
CA HIS A 132 -10.07 -2.13 4.19
C HIS A 132 -11.44 -2.68 3.76
N GLU A 133 -11.49 -3.83 3.11
CA GLU A 133 -12.73 -4.50 2.71
C GLU A 133 -12.59 -6.01 2.97
N GLU A 134 -13.70 -6.68 3.25
CA GLU A 134 -13.73 -8.14 3.31
C GLU A 134 -13.27 -8.76 1.98
N ASP A 135 -12.60 -9.90 2.06
CA ASP A 135 -12.09 -10.61 0.89
C ASP A 135 -13.23 -10.93 -0.08
N HIS A 136 -13.04 -10.56 -1.35
CA HIS A 136 -14.06 -10.76 -2.37
C HIS A 136 -13.48 -10.90 -3.78
N LEU A 137 -14.27 -11.53 -4.65
CA LEU A 137 -14.08 -11.44 -6.09
C LEU A 137 -14.89 -10.27 -6.64
N ARG A 138 -14.25 -9.42 -7.43
CA ARG A 138 -14.95 -8.44 -8.25
C ARG A 138 -15.08 -9.00 -9.65
N LEU A 139 -16.29 -9.37 -10.02
CA LEU A 139 -16.64 -9.84 -11.35
C LEU A 139 -17.16 -8.67 -12.17
N ARG A 140 -16.76 -8.60 -13.44
CA ARG A 140 -17.40 -7.73 -14.43
C ARG A 140 -17.75 -8.57 -15.66
N ILE A 141 -19.01 -8.50 -16.05
CA ILE A 141 -19.58 -9.28 -17.16
C ILE A 141 -20.12 -8.29 -18.20
N ALA A 142 -19.76 -8.48 -19.46
CA ALA A 142 -20.19 -7.60 -20.54
C ALA A 142 -21.71 -7.67 -20.76
N ALA A 143 -22.32 -6.50 -20.87
CA ALA A 143 -23.73 -6.30 -21.15
C ALA A 143 -23.90 -5.05 -22.03
N LEU A 144 -23.96 -5.27 -23.35
CA LEU A 144 -23.86 -4.20 -24.34
C LEU A 144 -25.05 -3.24 -24.37
N ASP A 145 -26.21 -3.67 -23.87
CA ASP A 145 -27.45 -2.89 -23.85
C ASP A 145 -28.22 -3.05 -22.52
N PRO A 146 -29.21 -2.18 -22.23
CA PRO A 146 -29.96 -2.21 -20.97
C PRO A 146 -30.75 -3.50 -20.72
N HIS A 147 -31.29 -4.14 -21.75
CA HIS A 147 -32.03 -5.40 -21.60
C HIS A 147 -31.05 -6.52 -21.21
N ARG A 148 -29.89 -6.55 -21.85
CA ARG A 148 -28.81 -7.48 -21.50
C ARG A 148 -28.28 -7.23 -20.09
N HIS A 149 -28.18 -5.97 -19.67
CA HIS A 149 -27.77 -5.62 -18.31
C HIS A 149 -28.73 -6.22 -17.27
N ALA A 150 -30.04 -6.09 -17.48
CA ALA A 150 -31.04 -6.70 -16.60
C ALA A 150 -30.94 -8.24 -16.57
N GLN A 151 -30.76 -8.89 -17.72
CA GLN A 151 -30.57 -10.34 -17.81
C GLN A 151 -29.35 -10.80 -16.99
N VAL A 152 -28.21 -10.12 -17.15
CA VAL A 152 -26.97 -10.45 -16.44
C VAL A 152 -27.13 -10.24 -14.93
N VAL A 153 -27.75 -9.14 -14.49
CA VAL A 153 -28.04 -8.91 -13.07
C VAL A 153 -28.90 -10.04 -12.48
N HIS A 154 -29.96 -10.44 -13.19
CA HIS A 154 -30.83 -11.54 -12.73
C HIS A 154 -30.11 -12.89 -12.69
N ALA A 155 -29.27 -13.19 -13.67
CA ALA A 155 -28.47 -14.42 -13.68
C ALA A 155 -27.48 -14.46 -12.51
N ILE A 156 -26.77 -13.35 -12.26
CA ILE A 156 -25.86 -13.23 -11.11
C ILE A 156 -26.63 -13.40 -9.79
N ALA A 157 -27.80 -12.75 -9.64
CA ALA A 157 -28.59 -12.85 -8.41
C ALA A 157 -29.05 -14.30 -8.13
N ARG A 158 -29.55 -15.00 -9.16
CA ARG A 158 -29.92 -16.43 -9.02
C ARG A 158 -28.72 -17.30 -8.69
N TRP A 159 -27.60 -17.07 -9.37
CA TRP A 159 -26.36 -17.80 -9.15
C TRP A 159 -25.83 -17.58 -7.72
N GLY A 160 -25.82 -16.35 -7.21
CA GLY A 160 -25.42 -16.06 -5.84
C GLY A 160 -26.32 -16.72 -4.79
N GLY A 161 -27.61 -16.86 -5.09
CA GLY A 161 -28.59 -17.50 -4.20
C GLY A 161 -28.60 -19.04 -4.23
N THR A 162 -27.80 -19.70 -5.08
CA THR A 162 -27.91 -21.15 -5.29
C THR A 162 -27.26 -22.03 -4.21
N ASP A 163 -26.65 -21.48 -3.15
CA ASP A 163 -26.10 -22.28 -2.02
C ASP A 163 -26.29 -21.59 -0.66
N ALA A 164 -27.51 -21.67 -0.12
CA ALA A 164 -27.80 -21.46 1.30
C ALA A 164 -28.41 -22.73 1.94
N ARG A 165 -27.92 -23.91 1.55
CA ARG A 165 -28.25 -25.20 2.19
C ARG A 165 -26.98 -25.99 2.46
#